data_AF-A0A931Y7C7-F1
#
_entry.id   AF-A0A931Y7C7-F1
#
_cell.length_a   1.000
_cell.length_b   1.000
_cell.length_c   1.000
_cell.angle_alpha   90.00
_cell.angle_beta   90.00
_cell.angle_gamma   90.00
#
_symmetry.space_group_name_H-M   'P 1'
#
loop_
_entity.id
_entity.type
_entity.pdbx_description
1 polymer ?
#
loop_
_entity_poly.entity_id
_entity_poly.type
_entity_poly.pdbx_seq_one_letter_code
_entity_poly.pdbx_strand_id
1 'polypeptide(L)'
;MKTTRVLIVLMWLFLTGWLIRYEAFPQWFTDYAPGYRSLFRSGPLILDTWMQVEFRNTPVGYSHTWVDSDVESPQAAYTLHNQTVLNLKLLEQVQWVNIIAGATLDADYKLQKFYAVLSSRVYVTRLDGQRIGANTFSVRIRTGSGEQTVNLNVPDDVILYSPATEMVLAGLKPGESLTLRVLDPLTVTVSDVRVEALRREKLSLAGREHEATVLRLVYQGLETLSWIDSEARVLRQETPFGWTMTLSSEKDVSAFKQDAAKADDLLSAFAVPCRGQVRSPAECRLLRVELTGANLAAQDFESHRQIVELREDRRVALTVRAQPSPSAANALGSAPGAAAAFLASSPALQVEHPAIAAQARAIVGSETNSWAAARALADWVYRAVEKKTTVSWPSALDVLERREGDCNEHTYLFVALARAVGLPARIQVGLVYSQRDSASGSFYYHAWPAVYVGEWVELDPTLGQPTVDATHISLVQGEVSEQLKLLGLIGQINVAVVEEH
;
A
#
# COMPACT_ATOMS: atom_id res chain seq x y z
N MET A 1 -5.73 -50.27 29.29
CA MET A 1 -5.47 -48.88 29.73
C MET A 1 -4.08 -48.35 29.34
N LYS A 2 -2.97 -49.10 29.52
CA LYS A 2 -1.62 -48.61 29.15
C LYS A 2 -1.44 -48.43 27.63
N THR A 3 -1.94 -49.35 26.81
CA THR A 3 -1.85 -49.31 25.34
C THR A 3 -2.61 -48.14 24.72
N THR A 4 -3.80 -47.82 25.23
CA THR A 4 -4.61 -46.68 24.75
C THR A 4 -3.93 -45.33 25.00
N ARG A 5 -3.27 -45.16 26.16
CA ARG A 5 -2.53 -43.93 26.48
C ARG A 5 -1.31 -43.74 25.59
N VAL A 6 -0.59 -44.82 25.26
CA VAL A 6 0.54 -44.77 24.32
C VAL A 6 0.07 -44.38 22.92
N LEU A 7 -1.08 -44.90 22.46
CA LEU A 7 -1.64 -44.57 21.15
C LEU A 7 -2.04 -43.09 21.05
N ILE A 8 -2.63 -42.53 22.12
CA ILE A 8 -3.00 -41.10 22.18
C ILE A 8 -1.76 -40.21 22.13
N VAL A 9 -0.70 -40.56 22.87
CA VAL A 9 0.55 -39.78 22.87
C VAL A 9 1.24 -39.86 21.51
N LEU A 10 1.25 -41.03 20.86
CA LEU A 10 1.82 -41.18 19.52
C LEU A 10 1.02 -40.41 18.46
N MET A 11 -0.32 -40.44 18.54
CA MET A 11 -1.19 -39.65 17.67
C MET A 11 -1.01 -38.15 17.89
N TRP A 12 -0.87 -37.72 19.14
CA TRP A 12 -0.58 -36.33 19.48
C TRP A 12 0.78 -35.89 18.94
N LEU A 13 1.85 -36.66 19.17
CA LEU A 13 3.17 -36.37 18.61
C LEU A 13 3.18 -36.35 17.08
N PHE A 14 2.40 -37.22 16.44
CA PHE A 14 2.23 -37.21 14.99
C PHE A 14 1.49 -35.95 14.51
N LEU A 15 0.38 -35.58 15.14
CA LEU A 15 -0.38 -34.37 14.80
C LEU A 15 0.43 -33.10 15.07
N THR A 16 1.17 -33.04 16.18
CA THR A 16 2.06 -31.93 16.51
C THR A 16 3.24 -31.86 15.56
N GLY A 17 3.86 -32.99 15.20
CA GLY A 17 4.90 -33.03 14.17
C GLY A 17 4.36 -32.64 12.78
N TRP A 18 3.12 -33.01 12.47
CA TRP A 18 2.42 -32.60 11.24
C TRP A 18 2.10 -31.11 11.22
N LEU A 19 1.75 -30.51 12.37
CA LEU A 19 1.49 -29.08 12.53
C LEU A 19 2.79 -28.27 12.46
N ILE A 20 3.83 -28.70 13.18
CA ILE A 20 5.17 -28.09 13.16
C ILE A 20 5.76 -28.14 11.74
N ARG A 21 5.49 -29.19 10.96
CA ARG A 21 5.87 -29.26 9.54
C ARG A 21 5.25 -28.13 8.71
N TYR A 22 4.01 -27.73 8.99
CA TYR A 22 3.34 -26.62 8.31
C TYR A 22 3.80 -25.24 8.81
N GLU A 23 4.08 -25.09 10.12
CA GLU A 23 4.49 -23.80 10.71
C GLU A 23 5.99 -23.51 10.60
N ALA A 24 6.86 -24.51 10.73
CA ALA A 24 8.31 -24.34 10.72
C ALA A 24 8.94 -24.42 9.32
N PHE A 25 8.29 -25.12 8.37
CA PHE A 25 8.77 -25.29 7.00
C PHE A 25 7.67 -25.08 5.94
N PRO A 26 6.92 -23.95 5.97
CA PRO A 26 5.86 -23.70 4.99
C PRO A 26 6.39 -23.74 3.55
N GLN A 27 7.65 -23.32 3.34
CA GLN A 27 8.30 -23.29 2.02
C GLN A 27 8.51 -24.65 1.35
N TRP A 28 8.43 -25.76 2.09
CA TRP A 28 8.51 -27.12 1.52
C TRP A 28 7.15 -27.63 1.01
N PHE A 29 6.05 -26.94 1.33
CA PHE A 29 4.69 -27.36 1.01
C PHE A 29 3.82 -26.24 0.40
N THR A 30 4.35 -25.02 0.28
CA THR A 30 3.83 -24.01 -0.63
C THR A 30 4.38 -24.28 -2.02
N ASP A 31 3.53 -24.78 -2.91
CA ASP A 31 3.81 -24.84 -4.33
C ASP A 31 3.90 -23.39 -4.85
N TYR A 32 5.11 -22.83 -4.86
CA TYR A 32 5.37 -21.58 -5.56
C TYR A 32 5.21 -21.83 -7.05
N ALA A 33 4.44 -20.99 -7.74
CA ALA A 33 4.37 -21.06 -9.19
C ALA A 33 5.75 -20.72 -9.78
N PRO A 34 6.35 -21.56 -10.66
CA PRO A 34 7.66 -21.29 -11.26
C PRO A 34 7.64 -20.18 -12.33
N GLY A 35 7.08 -19.01 -12.00
CA GLY A 35 6.96 -17.85 -12.88
C GLY A 35 5.96 -18.05 -14.03
N TYR A 36 5.97 -17.13 -15.01
CA TYR A 36 5.03 -17.12 -16.13
C TYR A 36 5.00 -18.42 -16.96
N ARG A 37 6.13 -19.12 -17.10
CA ARG A 37 6.22 -20.39 -17.84
C ARG A 37 5.30 -21.48 -17.27
N SER A 38 5.08 -21.43 -15.96
CA SER A 38 4.20 -22.38 -15.28
C SER A 38 2.71 -22.06 -15.43
N LEU A 39 2.44 -20.79 -15.75
CA LEU A 39 1.12 -20.17 -15.82
C LEU A 39 0.52 -20.29 -17.23
N PHE A 40 1.32 -20.14 -18.28
CA PHE A 40 0.85 -20.22 -19.68
C PHE A 40 1.01 -21.62 -20.28
N ARG A 41 0.22 -22.59 -19.80
CA ARG A 41 0.33 -24.01 -20.25
C ARG A 41 -0.44 -24.36 -21.53
N SER A 42 -1.32 -23.49 -22.02
CA SER A 42 -2.25 -23.79 -23.11
C SER A 42 -2.35 -22.67 -24.14
N GLY A 43 -1.45 -22.69 -25.13
CA GLY A 43 -1.55 -21.88 -26.36
C GLY A 43 -1.29 -20.37 -26.19
N PRO A 44 -1.25 -19.61 -27.30
CA PRO A 44 -1.07 -18.17 -27.26
C PRO A 44 -2.27 -17.51 -26.55
N LEU A 45 -1.97 -16.69 -25.55
CA LEU A 45 -2.96 -15.94 -24.80
C LEU A 45 -3.51 -14.81 -25.68
N ILE A 46 -4.63 -15.03 -26.37
CA ILE A 46 -5.38 -13.95 -27.02
C ILE A 46 -6.34 -13.41 -25.96
N LEU A 47 -6.01 -12.22 -25.46
CA LEU A 47 -6.77 -11.55 -24.42
C LEU A 47 -7.13 -10.14 -24.86
N ASP A 48 -8.40 -9.79 -24.74
CA ASP A 48 -8.91 -8.43 -24.84
C ASP A 48 -10.15 -8.35 -23.95
N THR A 49 -10.02 -7.69 -22.79
CA THR A 49 -11.06 -7.67 -21.75
C THR A 49 -11.27 -6.28 -21.21
N TRP A 50 -12.55 -5.90 -21.14
CA TRP A 50 -13.00 -4.65 -20.55
C TRP A 50 -13.74 -4.95 -19.25
N MET A 51 -13.37 -4.26 -18.18
CA MET A 51 -13.97 -4.38 -16.87
C MET A 51 -14.49 -3.00 -16.45
N GLN A 52 -15.77 -2.91 -16.09
CA GLN A 52 -16.30 -1.72 -15.42
C GLN A 52 -15.80 -1.70 -13.99
N VAL A 53 -15.30 -0.56 -13.53
CA VAL A 53 -14.84 -0.35 -12.15
C VAL A 53 -15.89 0.46 -11.41
N GLU A 54 -16.31 -0.07 -10.26
CA GLU A 54 -17.34 0.49 -9.40
C GLU A 54 -16.79 0.66 -7.98
N PHE A 55 -17.24 1.72 -7.32
CA PHE A 55 -17.04 1.92 -5.89
C PHE A 55 -18.41 2.05 -5.22
N ARG A 56 -18.70 1.13 -4.29
CA ARG A 56 -19.99 0.99 -3.59
C ARG A 56 -21.19 1.04 -4.56
N ASN A 57 -21.10 0.24 -5.63
CA ASN A 57 -22.10 0.13 -6.71
C ASN A 57 -22.29 1.38 -7.59
N THR A 58 -21.40 2.36 -7.50
CA THR A 58 -21.39 3.50 -8.42
C THR A 58 -20.24 3.34 -9.43
N PRO A 59 -20.49 3.43 -10.74
CA PRO A 59 -19.43 3.41 -11.75
C PRO A 59 -18.47 4.59 -11.57
N VAL A 60 -17.19 4.27 -11.42
CA VAL A 60 -16.10 5.26 -11.27
C VAL A 60 -15.04 5.14 -12.35
N GLY A 61 -15.05 4.08 -13.16
CA GLY A 61 -13.98 3.85 -14.11
C GLY A 61 -14.12 2.59 -14.94
N TYR A 62 -13.03 2.26 -15.61
CA TYR A 62 -12.85 0.99 -16.31
C TYR A 62 -11.39 0.53 -16.27
N SER A 63 -11.20 -0.77 -16.51
CA SER A 63 -9.90 -1.37 -16.79
C SER A 63 -9.97 -2.14 -18.10
N HIS A 64 -8.99 -1.94 -18.97
CA HIS A 64 -8.83 -2.62 -20.24
C HIS A 64 -7.52 -3.39 -20.23
N THR A 65 -7.59 -4.71 -20.43
CA THR A 65 -6.41 -5.58 -20.45
C THR A 65 -6.36 -6.33 -21.76
N TRP A 66 -5.23 -6.25 -22.47
CA TRP A 66 -5.01 -7.00 -23.70
C TRP A 66 -3.59 -7.55 -23.79
N VAL A 67 -3.41 -8.53 -24.68
CA VAL A 67 -2.10 -9.14 -24.95
C VAL A 67 -1.84 -9.17 -26.44
N ASP A 68 -0.69 -8.61 -26.82
CA ASP A 68 -0.14 -8.68 -28.17
C ASP A 68 0.89 -9.82 -28.23
N SER A 69 0.87 -10.61 -29.31
CA SER A 69 1.87 -11.66 -29.55
C SER A 69 2.62 -11.40 -30.85
N ASP A 70 3.95 -11.34 -30.77
CA ASP A 70 4.84 -11.24 -31.93
C ASP A 70 5.83 -12.40 -31.92
N VAL A 71 5.41 -13.52 -32.50
CA VAL A 71 6.18 -14.78 -32.51
C VAL A 71 7.49 -14.65 -33.29
N GLU A 72 7.64 -13.62 -34.13
CA GLU A 72 8.87 -13.36 -34.89
C GLU A 72 9.95 -12.67 -34.05
N SER A 73 9.62 -12.13 -32.88
CA SER A 73 10.55 -11.48 -31.95
C SER A 73 10.83 -12.36 -30.73
N PRO A 74 11.94 -13.14 -30.70
CA PRO A 74 12.22 -14.06 -29.59
C PRO A 74 12.33 -13.38 -28.22
N GLN A 75 12.70 -12.09 -28.19
CA GLN A 75 12.86 -11.29 -26.98
C GLN A 75 11.61 -10.49 -26.58
N ALA A 76 10.56 -10.49 -27.41
CA ALA A 76 9.31 -9.78 -27.15
C ALA A 76 8.11 -10.57 -27.70
N ALA A 77 8.11 -11.88 -27.46
CA ALA A 77 7.11 -12.80 -27.98
C ALA A 77 5.70 -12.46 -27.50
N TYR A 78 5.58 -11.90 -26.28
CA TYR A 78 4.31 -11.50 -25.68
C TYR A 78 4.45 -10.13 -25.02
N THR A 79 3.49 -9.24 -25.27
CA THR A 79 3.39 -7.96 -24.57
C THR A 79 2.02 -7.86 -23.91
N LEU A 80 2.02 -7.79 -22.58
CA LEU A 80 0.83 -7.59 -21.76
C LEU A 80 0.63 -6.10 -21.55
N HIS A 81 -0.60 -5.66 -21.68
CA HIS A 81 -1.00 -4.28 -21.49
C HIS A 81 -2.21 -4.19 -20.57
N ASN A 82 -2.20 -3.20 -19.69
CA ASN A 82 -3.35 -2.80 -18.89
C ASN A 82 -3.48 -1.28 -18.91
N GLN A 83 -4.69 -0.79 -19.14
CA GLN A 83 -5.06 0.60 -18.92
C GLN A 83 -6.24 0.68 -17.97
N THR A 84 -6.09 1.40 -16.87
CA THR A 84 -7.15 1.65 -15.90
C THR A 84 -7.42 3.16 -15.81
N VAL A 85 -8.65 3.56 -16.09
CA VAL A 85 -9.10 4.96 -16.03
C VAL A 85 -10.13 5.09 -14.92
N LEU A 86 -9.91 6.01 -13.99
CA LEU A 86 -10.76 6.24 -12.83
C LEU A 86 -11.09 7.73 -12.70
N ASN A 87 -12.29 8.02 -12.22
CA ASN A 87 -12.73 9.29 -11.71
C ASN A 87 -13.12 9.11 -10.24
N LEU A 88 -12.30 9.60 -9.32
CA LEU A 88 -12.45 9.37 -7.89
C LEU A 88 -12.91 10.64 -7.20
N LYS A 89 -13.98 10.56 -6.41
CA LYS A 89 -14.40 11.65 -5.55
C LYS A 89 -13.56 11.62 -4.25
N LEU A 90 -12.80 12.68 -4.02
CA LEU A 90 -11.94 12.88 -2.86
C LEU A 90 -12.14 14.30 -2.32
N LEU A 91 -12.54 14.43 -1.06
CA LEU A 91 -12.91 15.72 -0.45
C LEU A 91 -13.87 16.54 -1.32
N GLU A 92 -14.94 15.89 -1.79
CA GLU A 92 -15.93 16.49 -2.69
C GLU A 92 -15.39 16.96 -4.07
N GLN A 93 -14.15 16.60 -4.42
CA GLN A 93 -13.55 16.90 -5.72
C GLN A 93 -13.32 15.64 -6.55
N VAL A 94 -13.69 15.67 -7.83
CA VAL A 94 -13.45 14.55 -8.75
C VAL A 94 -12.05 14.63 -9.35
N GLN A 95 -11.22 13.66 -8.98
CA GLN A 95 -9.87 13.45 -9.48
C GLN A 95 -9.88 12.42 -10.61
N TRP A 96 -9.32 12.81 -11.77
CA TRP A 96 -9.11 11.89 -12.88
C TRP A 96 -7.75 11.22 -12.74
N VAL A 97 -7.72 9.91 -12.91
CA VAL A 97 -6.52 9.07 -12.81
C VAL A 97 -6.50 8.11 -13.99
N ASN A 98 -5.36 8.02 -14.65
CA ASN A 98 -5.09 7.05 -15.71
C ASN A 98 -3.81 6.30 -15.39
N ILE A 99 -3.92 4.99 -15.31
CA ILE A 99 -2.82 4.07 -15.01
C ILE A 99 -2.63 3.20 -16.22
N ILE A 100 -1.45 3.23 -16.83
CA ILE A 100 -1.09 2.34 -17.91
C ILE A 100 0.08 1.50 -17.43
N ALA A 101 -0.04 0.19 -17.44
CA ALA A 101 1.02 -0.72 -17.09
C ALA A 101 1.19 -1.79 -18.18
N GLY A 102 2.38 -2.37 -18.26
CA GLY A 102 2.61 -3.48 -19.16
C GLY A 102 3.91 -4.23 -18.90
N ALA A 103 4.01 -5.41 -19.49
CA ALA A 103 5.15 -6.30 -19.40
C ALA A 103 5.45 -6.91 -20.76
N THR A 104 6.72 -7.00 -21.13
CA THR A 104 7.19 -7.73 -22.30
C THR A 104 7.88 -9.00 -21.84
N LEU A 105 7.46 -10.14 -22.38
CA LEU A 105 8.02 -11.46 -22.10
C LEU A 105 8.72 -12.01 -23.35
N ASP A 106 9.78 -12.79 -23.15
CA ASP A 106 10.40 -13.56 -24.24
C ASP A 106 9.60 -14.84 -24.58
N ALA A 107 10.08 -15.62 -25.56
CA ALA A 107 9.43 -16.87 -25.98
C ALA A 107 9.39 -17.95 -24.88
N ASP A 108 10.24 -17.86 -23.85
CA ASP A 108 10.24 -18.73 -22.66
C ASP A 108 9.38 -18.15 -21.52
N TYR A 109 8.65 -17.06 -21.79
CA TYR A 109 7.85 -16.27 -20.86
C TYR A 109 8.66 -15.57 -19.75
N LYS A 110 9.97 -15.37 -19.90
CA LYS A 110 10.73 -14.58 -18.93
C LYS A 110 10.46 -13.10 -19.15
N LEU A 111 10.28 -12.37 -18.05
CA LEU A 111 10.09 -10.92 -18.08
C LEU A 111 11.32 -10.21 -18.67
N GLN A 112 11.19 -9.43 -19.72
CA GLN A 112 12.30 -8.69 -20.33
C GLN A 112 12.21 -7.19 -20.03
N LYS A 113 11.00 -6.66 -20.06
CA LYS A 113 10.71 -5.24 -19.79
C LYS A 113 9.40 -5.12 -19.04
N PHE A 114 9.25 -4.06 -18.27
CA PHE A 114 7.96 -3.62 -17.76
C PHE A 114 7.89 -2.10 -17.75
N TYR A 115 6.69 -1.57 -17.73
CA TYR A 115 6.51 -0.13 -17.58
C TYR A 115 5.22 0.16 -16.80
N ALA A 116 5.19 1.33 -16.17
CA ALA A 116 3.99 1.89 -15.56
C ALA A 116 3.96 3.40 -15.80
N VAL A 117 2.79 3.94 -16.10
CA VAL A 117 2.54 5.37 -16.26
C VAL A 117 1.32 5.71 -15.43
N LEU A 118 1.52 6.51 -14.39
CA LEU A 118 0.45 7.10 -13.60
C LEU A 118 0.29 8.56 -14.04
N SER A 119 -0.89 8.89 -14.53
CA SER A 119 -1.25 10.25 -14.94
C SER A 119 -2.45 10.73 -14.13
N SER A 120 -2.34 11.91 -13.54
CA SER A 120 -3.44 12.68 -12.97
C SER A 120 -3.43 14.10 -13.55
N ARG A 121 -4.28 15.01 -13.06
CA ARG A 121 -4.41 16.36 -13.64
C ARG A 121 -3.09 17.14 -13.72
N VAL A 122 -2.21 16.97 -12.73
CA VAL A 122 -0.97 17.74 -12.59
C VAL A 122 0.29 16.88 -12.40
N TYR A 123 0.14 15.57 -12.20
CA TYR A 123 1.25 14.63 -12.05
C TYR A 123 1.27 13.63 -13.19
N VAL A 124 2.47 13.40 -13.71
CA VAL A 124 2.77 12.26 -14.57
C VAL A 124 4.02 11.60 -14.03
N THR A 125 3.88 10.35 -13.62
CA THR A 125 5.00 9.51 -13.21
C THR A 125 5.12 8.36 -14.19
N ARG A 126 6.34 8.12 -14.67
CA ARG A 126 6.66 7.03 -15.58
C ARG A 126 7.76 6.17 -15.00
N LEU A 127 7.53 4.87 -14.99
CA LEU A 127 8.49 3.85 -14.62
C LEU A 127 8.76 2.98 -15.84
N ASP A 128 10.04 2.79 -16.17
CA ASP A 128 10.49 1.93 -17.25
C ASP A 128 11.54 0.96 -16.70
N GLY A 129 11.21 -0.32 -16.63
CA GLY A 129 12.10 -1.40 -16.18
C GLY A 129 12.65 -2.21 -17.35
N GLN A 130 13.96 -2.42 -17.39
CA GLN A 130 14.63 -3.23 -18.40
C GLN A 130 15.58 -4.24 -17.75
N ARG A 131 15.52 -5.50 -18.18
CA ARG A 131 16.48 -6.53 -17.75
C ARG A 131 17.88 -6.19 -18.27
N ILE A 132 18.86 -6.14 -17.37
CA ILE A 132 20.27 -5.84 -17.66
C ILE A 132 21.23 -6.98 -17.27
N GLY A 133 20.73 -7.99 -16.55
CA GLY A 133 21.50 -9.15 -16.12
C GLY A 133 20.60 -10.37 -15.94
N ALA A 134 21.13 -11.45 -15.35
CA ALA A 134 20.38 -12.71 -15.18
C ALA A 134 19.07 -12.49 -14.42
N ASN A 135 19.12 -11.83 -13.25
CA ASN A 135 17.96 -11.49 -12.43
C ASN A 135 17.91 -9.99 -12.11
N THR A 136 18.60 -9.14 -12.88
CA THR A 136 18.76 -7.72 -12.54
C THR A 136 18.04 -6.84 -13.54
N PHE A 137 17.22 -5.92 -13.04
CA PHE A 137 16.51 -4.90 -13.82
C PHE A 137 17.02 -3.52 -13.46
N SER A 138 17.27 -2.69 -14.47
CA SER A 138 17.44 -1.25 -14.32
C SER A 138 16.06 -0.61 -14.47
N VAL A 139 15.63 0.13 -13.45
CA VAL A 139 14.31 0.77 -13.40
C VAL A 139 14.50 2.26 -13.34
N ARG A 140 14.08 2.93 -14.42
CA ARG A 140 14.10 4.38 -14.54
C ARG A 140 12.76 4.93 -14.09
N ILE A 141 12.77 5.82 -13.11
CA ILE A 141 11.59 6.50 -12.57
C ILE A 141 11.71 7.96 -12.97
N ARG A 142 10.74 8.44 -13.74
CA ARG A 142 10.64 9.82 -14.22
C ARG A 142 9.39 10.44 -13.62
N THR A 143 9.58 11.58 -13.00
CA THR A 143 8.51 12.43 -12.49
C THR A 143 8.56 13.78 -13.20
N GLY A 144 7.64 14.69 -12.89
CA GLY A 144 7.67 16.03 -13.48
C GLY A 144 8.94 16.84 -13.15
N SER A 145 9.55 16.54 -12.00
CA SER A 145 10.66 17.30 -11.40
C SER A 145 12.03 16.61 -11.52
N GLY A 146 12.09 15.35 -11.94
CA GLY A 146 13.37 14.66 -12.07
C GLY A 146 13.29 13.22 -12.56
N GLU A 147 14.48 12.68 -12.82
CA GLU A 147 14.70 11.28 -13.22
C GLU A 147 15.67 10.61 -12.26
N GLN A 148 15.40 9.36 -11.94
CA GLN A 148 16.27 8.50 -11.16
C GLN A 148 16.29 7.08 -11.73
N THR A 149 17.34 6.34 -11.42
CA THR A 149 17.49 4.94 -11.83
C THR A 149 17.86 4.09 -10.62
N VAL A 150 17.14 2.99 -10.43
CA VAL A 150 17.42 1.99 -9.39
C VAL A 150 17.61 0.63 -10.02
N ASN A 151 18.46 -0.20 -9.41
CA ASN A 151 18.66 -1.58 -9.84
C ASN A 151 17.89 -2.51 -8.90
N LEU A 152 17.10 -3.41 -9.48
CA LEU A 152 16.33 -4.41 -8.74
C LEU A 152 16.80 -5.81 -9.06
N ASN A 153 16.76 -6.67 -8.05
CA ASN A 153 16.85 -8.10 -8.26
C ASN A 153 15.44 -8.70 -8.39
N VAL A 154 15.10 -9.16 -9.60
CA VAL A 154 13.83 -9.81 -9.95
C VAL A 154 14.15 -11.24 -10.41
N PRO A 155 14.04 -12.23 -9.52
CA PRO A 155 14.19 -13.64 -9.87
C PRO A 155 13.21 -14.10 -10.96
N ASP A 156 13.56 -15.19 -11.66
CA ASP A 156 12.75 -15.73 -12.78
C ASP A 156 11.37 -16.27 -12.36
N ASP A 157 11.14 -16.53 -11.07
CA ASP A 157 9.83 -16.94 -10.54
C ASP A 157 8.93 -15.77 -10.13
N VAL A 158 9.39 -14.52 -10.32
CA VAL A 158 8.60 -13.31 -10.09
C VAL A 158 7.80 -12.96 -11.34
N ILE A 159 6.52 -12.67 -11.16
CA ILE A 159 5.61 -12.18 -12.20
C ILE A 159 5.23 -10.73 -11.94
N LEU A 160 4.92 -9.96 -12.98
CA LEU A 160 4.21 -8.69 -12.83
C LEU A 160 2.72 -9.00 -12.65
N TYR A 161 2.12 -8.55 -11.55
CA TYR A 161 0.70 -8.78 -11.33
C TYR A 161 -0.13 -7.95 -12.30
N SER A 162 -1.11 -8.61 -12.91
CA SER A 162 -2.09 -8.04 -13.84
C SER A 162 -3.34 -8.91 -13.80
N PRO A 163 -4.52 -8.43 -14.23
CA PRO A 163 -5.70 -9.29 -14.35
C PRO A 163 -5.51 -10.57 -15.20
N ALA A 164 -4.46 -10.64 -16.03
CA ALA A 164 -4.08 -11.84 -16.75
C ALA A 164 -3.48 -12.94 -15.84
N THR A 165 -3.00 -12.56 -14.65
CA THR A 165 -2.49 -13.48 -13.61
C THR A 165 -3.60 -14.36 -13.05
N GLU A 166 -4.83 -13.90 -12.98
CA GLU A 166 -5.97 -14.66 -12.49
C GLU A 166 -6.42 -15.72 -13.48
N MET A 167 -6.34 -15.43 -14.78
CA MET A 167 -6.82 -16.33 -15.84
C MET A 167 -6.10 -17.68 -15.82
N VAL A 168 -4.80 -17.66 -15.60
CA VAL A 168 -3.95 -18.85 -15.48
C VAL A 168 -4.22 -19.67 -14.21
N LEU A 169 -5.00 -19.11 -13.28
CA LEU A 169 -5.46 -19.76 -12.04
C LEU A 169 -6.85 -20.40 -12.20
N ALA A 170 -7.50 -20.26 -13.37
CA ALA A 170 -8.81 -20.85 -13.66
C ALA A 170 -8.83 -22.39 -13.49
N GLY A 171 -7.66 -23.03 -13.60
CA GLY A 171 -7.50 -24.47 -13.41
C GLY A 171 -7.52 -24.93 -11.95
N LEU A 172 -7.43 -24.02 -10.97
CA LEU A 172 -7.47 -24.37 -9.55
C LEU A 172 -8.82 -24.95 -9.15
N LYS A 173 -8.79 -26.07 -8.42
CA LYS A 173 -9.99 -26.71 -7.90
C LYS A 173 -10.25 -26.24 -6.47
N PRO A 174 -11.53 -26.18 -6.03
CA PRO A 174 -11.86 -25.86 -4.65
C PRO A 174 -11.04 -26.66 -3.63
N GLY A 175 -10.42 -25.96 -2.68
CA GLY A 175 -9.50 -26.51 -1.68
C GLY A 175 -8.01 -26.48 -2.07
N GLU A 176 -7.67 -26.18 -3.32
CA GLU A 176 -6.29 -25.98 -3.76
C GLU A 176 -5.84 -24.54 -3.48
N SER A 177 -4.55 -24.37 -3.16
CA SER A 177 -3.93 -23.06 -2.93
C SER A 177 -2.52 -23.02 -3.49
N LEU A 178 -2.07 -21.83 -3.89
CA LEU A 178 -0.70 -21.58 -4.32
C LEU A 178 -0.23 -20.19 -3.89
N THR A 179 1.09 -19.97 -3.98
CA THR A 179 1.69 -18.66 -3.71
C THR A 179 2.40 -18.15 -4.96
N LEU A 180 2.11 -16.92 -5.34
CA LEU A 180 2.74 -16.21 -6.45
C LEU A 180 3.70 -15.17 -5.89
N ARG A 181 4.92 -15.07 -6.43
CA ARG A 181 5.80 -13.93 -6.17
C ARG A 181 5.54 -12.86 -7.20
N VAL A 182 5.17 -11.68 -6.75
CA VAL A 182 4.74 -10.58 -7.60
C VAL A 182 5.68 -9.40 -7.43
N LEU A 183 6.12 -8.81 -8.54
CA LEU A 183 6.72 -7.48 -8.56
C LEU A 183 5.59 -6.45 -8.60
N ASP A 184 5.53 -5.60 -7.57
CA ASP A 184 4.69 -4.41 -7.60
C ASP A 184 5.49 -3.29 -8.28
N PRO A 185 5.05 -2.81 -9.47
CA PRO A 185 5.79 -1.79 -10.19
C PRO A 185 5.76 -0.43 -9.48
N LEU A 186 4.75 -0.15 -8.65
CA LEU A 186 4.64 1.12 -7.93
C LEU A 186 5.57 1.15 -6.72
N THR A 187 5.65 0.06 -5.94
CA THR A 187 6.60 0.04 -4.80
C THR A 187 7.98 -0.42 -5.19
N VAL A 188 8.11 -1.01 -6.38
CA VAL A 188 9.39 -1.52 -6.88
C VAL A 188 9.89 -2.66 -5.96
N THR A 189 8.96 -3.40 -5.35
CA THR A 189 9.23 -4.49 -4.40
C THR A 189 8.63 -5.82 -4.86
N VAL A 190 9.26 -6.92 -4.44
CA VAL A 190 8.74 -8.28 -4.65
C VAL A 190 7.98 -8.70 -3.40
N SER A 191 6.74 -9.16 -3.58
CA SER A 191 5.82 -9.55 -2.51
C SER A 191 5.08 -10.83 -2.86
N ASP A 192 4.62 -11.56 -1.84
CA ASP A 192 3.85 -12.79 -2.04
C ASP A 192 2.35 -12.48 -2.15
N VAL A 193 1.69 -13.09 -3.14
CA VAL A 193 0.23 -13.16 -3.26
C VAL A 193 -0.18 -14.60 -2.99
N ARG A 194 -0.97 -14.83 -1.94
CA ARG A 194 -1.55 -16.14 -1.67
C ARG A 194 -2.88 -16.27 -2.37
N VAL A 195 -3.06 -17.37 -3.10
CA VAL A 195 -4.29 -17.67 -3.82
C VAL A 195 -4.89 -18.98 -3.32
N GLU A 196 -6.18 -18.99 -3.08
CA GLU A 196 -6.94 -20.17 -2.67
C GLU A 196 -8.23 -20.27 -3.49
N ALA A 197 -8.49 -21.42 -4.09
CA ALA A 197 -9.78 -21.68 -4.72
C ALA A 197 -10.79 -22.11 -3.66
N LEU A 198 -11.81 -21.30 -3.43
CA LEU A 198 -12.77 -21.52 -2.34
C LEU A 198 -13.88 -22.49 -2.75
N ARG A 199 -14.57 -22.17 -3.84
CA ARG A 199 -15.81 -22.84 -4.25
C ARG A 199 -16.12 -22.62 -5.72
N ARG A 200 -17.10 -23.34 -6.24
CA ARG A 200 -17.77 -23.04 -7.50
C ARG A 200 -19.10 -22.34 -7.22
N GLU A 201 -19.42 -21.35 -8.03
CA GLU A 201 -20.59 -20.50 -7.87
C GLU A 201 -21.16 -20.11 -9.24
N LYS A 202 -22.48 -20.02 -9.34
CA LYS A 202 -23.16 -19.47 -10.51
C LYS A 202 -23.30 -17.97 -10.36
N LEU A 203 -22.85 -17.24 -11.37
CA LEU A 203 -22.93 -15.79 -11.42
C LEU A 203 -23.77 -15.36 -12.63
N SER A 204 -24.86 -14.63 -12.38
CA SER A 204 -25.62 -13.96 -13.44
C SER A 204 -24.94 -12.65 -13.80
N LEU A 205 -24.43 -12.54 -15.02
CA LEU A 205 -23.81 -11.33 -15.54
C LEU A 205 -24.36 -10.98 -16.93
N ALA A 206 -24.76 -9.71 -17.13
CA ALA A 206 -25.36 -9.24 -18.39
C ALA A 206 -26.51 -10.13 -18.92
N GLY A 207 -27.31 -10.71 -18.00
CA GLY A 207 -28.43 -11.60 -18.33
C GLY A 207 -28.03 -13.01 -18.77
N ARG A 208 -26.76 -13.40 -18.60
CA ARG A 208 -26.26 -14.76 -18.83
C ARG A 208 -25.77 -15.38 -17.53
N GLU A 209 -26.01 -16.67 -17.37
CA GLU A 209 -25.49 -17.45 -16.25
C GLU A 209 -24.09 -17.96 -16.59
N HIS A 210 -23.15 -17.74 -15.68
CA HIS A 210 -21.77 -18.22 -15.79
C HIS A 210 -21.44 -19.13 -14.61
N GLU A 211 -20.84 -20.28 -14.90
CA GLU A 211 -20.21 -21.11 -13.87
C GLU A 211 -18.80 -20.55 -13.60
N ALA A 212 -18.53 -20.19 -12.36
CA ALA A 212 -17.27 -19.59 -11.95
C ALA A 212 -16.63 -20.31 -10.76
N THR A 213 -15.31 -20.42 -10.77
CA THR A 213 -14.52 -20.73 -9.58
C THR A 213 -14.23 -19.41 -8.85
N VAL A 214 -14.52 -19.38 -7.55
CA VAL A 214 -14.23 -18.23 -6.69
C VAL A 214 -12.84 -18.40 -6.09
N LEU A 215 -11.93 -17.52 -6.46
CA LEU A 215 -10.59 -17.42 -5.90
C LEU A 215 -10.56 -16.35 -4.81
N ARG A 216 -9.88 -16.66 -3.71
CA ARG A 216 -9.48 -15.71 -2.67
C ARG A 216 -8.01 -15.39 -2.85
N LEU A 217 -7.72 -14.13 -3.12
CA LEU A 217 -6.37 -13.59 -3.25
C LEU A 217 -6.08 -12.75 -2.01
N VAL A 218 -4.91 -12.98 -1.40
CA VAL A 218 -4.44 -12.19 -0.26
C VAL A 218 -3.09 -11.59 -0.61
N TYR A 219 -3.04 -10.27 -0.72
CA TYR A 219 -1.85 -9.48 -1.04
C TYR A 219 -1.64 -8.41 0.03
N GLN A 220 -0.52 -8.45 0.76
CA GLN A 220 -0.21 -7.46 1.81
C GLN A 220 -1.38 -7.24 2.81
N GLY A 221 -2.10 -8.32 3.14
CA GLY A 221 -3.28 -8.29 4.01
C GLY A 221 -4.60 -7.88 3.32
N LEU A 222 -4.55 -7.31 2.12
CA LEU A 222 -5.73 -7.05 1.32
C LEU A 222 -6.28 -8.36 0.75
N GLU A 223 -7.52 -8.66 1.11
CA GLU A 223 -8.29 -9.74 0.52
C GLU A 223 -9.07 -9.26 -0.71
N THR A 224 -8.97 -10.00 -1.80
CA THR A 224 -9.75 -9.81 -3.02
C THR A 224 -10.41 -11.14 -3.38
N LEU A 225 -11.71 -11.10 -3.70
CA LEU A 225 -12.40 -12.24 -4.30
C LEU A 225 -12.45 -12.05 -5.82
N SER A 226 -12.21 -13.13 -6.57
CA SER A 226 -12.23 -13.13 -8.03
C SER A 226 -13.05 -14.32 -8.55
N TRP A 227 -14.04 -14.06 -9.40
CA TRP A 227 -14.87 -15.07 -10.06
C TRP A 227 -14.33 -15.30 -11.46
N ILE A 228 -13.89 -16.53 -11.72
CA ILE A 228 -13.22 -16.88 -12.97
C ILE A 228 -13.97 -18.04 -13.62
N ASP A 229 -14.32 -17.88 -14.90
CA ASP A 229 -15.01 -18.94 -15.64
C ASP A 229 -14.06 -20.03 -16.17
N SER A 230 -14.64 -21.08 -16.77
CA SER A 230 -13.88 -22.18 -17.36
C SER A 230 -13.07 -21.80 -18.61
N GLU A 231 -13.36 -20.66 -19.22
CA GLU A 231 -12.58 -20.08 -20.33
C GLU A 231 -11.47 -19.16 -19.81
N ALA A 232 -11.21 -19.20 -18.50
CA ALA A 232 -10.23 -18.38 -17.82
C ALA A 232 -10.52 -16.89 -17.80
N ARG A 233 -11.75 -16.44 -18.10
CA ARG A 233 -12.11 -15.02 -18.02
C ARG A 233 -12.43 -14.63 -16.60
N VAL A 234 -11.88 -13.52 -16.16
CA VAL A 234 -12.30 -12.85 -14.92
C VAL A 234 -13.65 -12.21 -15.18
N LEU A 235 -14.69 -12.69 -14.49
CA LEU A 235 -16.05 -12.18 -14.62
C LEU A 235 -16.33 -11.03 -13.65
N ARG A 236 -15.80 -11.14 -12.43
CA ARG A 236 -15.99 -10.19 -11.35
C ARG A 236 -14.82 -10.25 -10.38
N GLN A 237 -14.43 -9.11 -9.83
CA GLN A 237 -13.53 -9.01 -8.69
C GLN A 237 -14.13 -8.05 -7.67
N GLU A 238 -13.92 -8.30 -6.38
CA GLU A 238 -14.34 -7.36 -5.34
C GLU A 238 -13.41 -7.35 -4.13
N THR A 239 -13.40 -6.21 -3.43
CA THR A 239 -12.69 -6.03 -2.17
C THR A 239 -13.68 -5.75 -1.03
N PRO A 240 -13.33 -6.06 0.23
CA PRO A 240 -14.19 -5.82 1.39
C PRO A 240 -14.61 -4.36 1.59
N PHE A 241 -13.85 -3.40 1.07
CA PHE A 241 -14.10 -1.97 1.25
C PHE A 241 -14.89 -1.34 0.09
N GLY A 242 -15.47 -2.17 -0.79
CA GLY A 242 -16.51 -1.76 -1.73
C GLY A 242 -16.04 -1.49 -3.15
N TRP A 243 -14.83 -1.90 -3.53
CA TRP A 243 -14.45 -1.92 -4.94
C TRP A 243 -15.00 -3.14 -5.62
N THR A 244 -15.51 -2.96 -6.83
CA THR A 244 -15.94 -4.06 -7.68
C THR A 244 -15.48 -3.80 -9.10
N MET A 245 -14.95 -4.83 -9.75
CA MET A 245 -14.66 -4.84 -11.17
C MET A 245 -15.52 -5.91 -11.81
N THR A 246 -16.24 -5.57 -12.87
CA THR A 246 -17.18 -6.49 -13.50
C THR A 246 -16.94 -6.52 -15.01
N LEU A 247 -16.87 -7.71 -15.60
CA LEU A 247 -16.71 -7.89 -17.05
C LEU A 247 -17.80 -7.13 -17.80
N SER A 248 -17.40 -6.33 -18.78
CA SER A 248 -18.25 -5.40 -19.50
C SER A 248 -17.81 -5.26 -20.96
N SER A 249 -18.57 -4.52 -21.76
CA SER A 249 -18.20 -4.19 -23.15
C SER A 249 -17.55 -2.81 -23.24
N GLU A 250 -16.69 -2.59 -24.23
CA GLU A 250 -16.08 -1.27 -24.52
C GLU A 250 -17.15 -0.15 -24.62
N LYS A 251 -18.30 -0.48 -25.22
CA LYS A 251 -19.41 0.46 -25.39
C LYS A 251 -20.00 0.89 -24.05
N ASP A 252 -20.20 -0.05 -23.13
CA ASP A 252 -20.82 0.21 -21.83
C ASP A 252 -19.87 1.00 -20.92
N VAL A 253 -18.58 0.64 -20.92
CA VAL A 253 -17.54 1.35 -20.17
C VAL A 253 -17.11 2.67 -20.80
N SER A 254 -17.62 3.04 -21.97
CA SER A 254 -17.43 4.39 -22.53
C SER A 254 -18.53 5.36 -22.08
N ALA A 255 -19.66 4.85 -21.58
CA ALA A 255 -20.81 5.64 -21.15
C ALA A 255 -20.68 6.22 -19.71
N PHE A 256 -19.81 5.65 -18.87
CA PHE A 256 -19.64 5.99 -17.43
C PHE A 256 -19.15 7.41 -17.11
N LYS A 257 -18.65 8.19 -18.08
CA LYS A 257 -17.97 9.48 -17.82
C LYS A 257 -18.81 10.52 -17.05
N GLN A 258 -20.11 10.28 -16.86
CA GLN A 258 -21.05 11.24 -16.26
C GLN A 258 -21.36 11.03 -14.77
N ASP A 259 -21.00 9.90 -14.15
CA ASP A 259 -21.54 9.53 -12.82
C ASP A 259 -20.58 9.65 -11.63
N ALA A 260 -19.27 9.81 -11.85
CA ALA A 260 -18.29 9.82 -10.76
C ALA A 260 -18.47 10.93 -9.71
N ALA A 261 -19.11 12.06 -10.07
CA ALA A 261 -19.44 13.11 -9.11
C ALA A 261 -20.53 12.69 -8.10
N LYS A 262 -21.34 11.68 -8.44
CA LYS A 262 -22.39 11.10 -7.58
C LYS A 262 -21.86 9.96 -6.71
N ALA A 263 -20.65 9.47 -6.98
CA ALA A 263 -20.04 8.42 -6.18
C ALA A 263 -19.82 8.89 -4.74
N ASP A 264 -19.78 7.94 -3.81
CA ASP A 264 -19.36 8.19 -2.43
C ASP A 264 -17.94 8.79 -2.42
N ASP A 265 -17.69 9.71 -1.49
CA ASP A 265 -16.34 10.19 -1.25
C ASP A 265 -15.47 9.03 -0.77
N LEU A 266 -14.37 8.77 -1.47
CA LEU A 266 -13.48 7.64 -1.17
C LEU A 266 -12.92 7.74 0.25
N LEU A 267 -12.71 8.95 0.80
CA LEU A 267 -12.25 9.14 2.18
C LEU A 267 -13.24 8.60 3.22
N SER A 268 -14.53 8.51 2.88
CA SER A 268 -15.52 7.88 3.75
C SER A 268 -15.31 6.36 3.93
N ALA A 269 -14.65 5.68 2.98
CA ALA A 269 -14.25 4.29 3.16
C ALA A 269 -12.98 4.14 3.99
N PHE A 270 -12.15 5.18 4.04
CA PHE A 270 -10.97 5.25 4.90
C PHE A 270 -11.28 5.74 6.32
N ALA A 271 -12.50 6.24 6.57
CA ALA A 271 -12.95 6.58 7.91
C ALA A 271 -13.06 5.31 8.76
N VAL A 272 -12.38 5.32 9.90
CA VAL A 272 -12.43 4.27 10.91
C VAL A 272 -13.46 4.67 11.95
N PRO A 273 -14.60 3.96 12.06
CA PRO A 273 -15.63 4.27 13.03
C PRO A 273 -15.08 4.23 14.46
N CYS A 274 -15.50 5.22 15.25
CA CYS A 274 -15.15 5.35 16.65
C CYS A 274 -16.38 5.19 17.54
N ARG A 275 -16.32 4.29 18.52
CA ARG A 275 -17.26 4.28 19.65
C ARG A 275 -16.71 5.16 20.75
N GLY A 276 -17.51 6.13 21.19
CA GLY A 276 -17.05 7.19 22.11
C GLY A 276 -16.56 8.41 21.33
N GLN A 277 -16.10 9.43 22.04
CA GLN A 277 -15.69 10.70 21.46
C GLN A 277 -14.44 11.19 22.19
N VAL A 278 -13.51 11.78 21.45
CA VAL A 278 -12.45 12.61 22.03
C VAL A 278 -12.95 14.06 22.04
N ARG A 279 -13.14 14.65 23.23
CA ARG A 279 -13.80 15.96 23.38
C ARG A 279 -12.93 17.11 22.89
N SER A 280 -11.67 17.09 23.29
CA SER A 280 -10.67 18.11 22.93
C SER A 280 -9.45 17.45 22.27
N PRO A 281 -9.53 17.03 20.99
CA PRO A 281 -8.47 16.24 20.34
C PRO A 281 -7.08 16.87 20.43
N ALA A 282 -6.98 18.17 20.10
CA ALA A 282 -5.71 18.90 20.12
C ALA A 282 -5.10 19.09 21.52
N GLU A 283 -5.90 18.93 22.59
CA GLU A 283 -5.45 19.05 23.98
C GLU A 283 -5.28 17.68 24.65
N CYS A 284 -5.63 16.59 23.97
CA CYS A 284 -5.61 15.24 24.52
C CYS A 284 -4.17 14.78 24.78
N ARG A 285 -3.87 14.51 26.05
CA ARG A 285 -2.56 14.09 26.56
C ARG A 285 -2.47 12.59 26.80
N LEU A 286 -3.59 11.94 27.06
CA LEU A 286 -3.67 10.50 27.21
C LEU A 286 -4.92 10.01 26.51
N LEU A 287 -4.77 9.00 25.66
CA LEU A 287 -5.87 8.31 25.04
C LEU A 287 -5.71 6.81 25.25
N ARG A 288 -6.73 6.17 25.81
CA ARG A 288 -6.84 4.71 25.85
C ARG A 288 -7.92 4.26 24.88
N VAL A 289 -7.56 3.37 23.97
CA VAL A 289 -8.49 2.79 23.01
C VAL A 289 -8.40 1.26 22.98
N GLU A 290 -9.49 0.63 22.58
CA GLU A 290 -9.50 -0.74 22.11
C GLU A 290 -9.67 -0.75 20.59
N LEU A 291 -8.75 -1.41 19.90
CA LEU A 291 -8.85 -1.73 18.48
C LEU A 291 -9.36 -3.16 18.31
N THR A 292 -10.32 -3.34 17.42
CA THR A 292 -10.91 -4.64 17.09
C THR A 292 -11.03 -4.79 15.58
N GLY A 293 -11.20 -6.03 15.09
CA GLY A 293 -11.44 -6.30 13.67
C GLY A 293 -10.35 -7.11 13.00
N ALA A 294 -9.71 -6.54 11.97
CA ALA A 294 -8.65 -7.14 11.14
C ALA A 294 -7.54 -7.84 11.94
N ASN A 295 -6.63 -8.55 11.26
CA ASN A 295 -5.46 -9.14 11.92
C ASN A 295 -4.44 -8.08 12.37
N LEU A 296 -4.71 -7.46 13.53
CA LEU A 296 -3.90 -6.40 14.11
C LEU A 296 -2.58 -6.92 14.70
N ALA A 297 -2.48 -8.21 15.02
CA ALA A 297 -1.26 -8.79 15.61
C ALA A 297 -0.04 -8.77 14.67
N ALA A 298 -0.26 -8.54 13.37
CA ALA A 298 0.81 -8.44 12.37
C ALA A 298 1.34 -7.00 12.17
N GLN A 299 0.79 -6.01 12.87
CA GLN A 299 1.19 -4.61 12.73
C GLN A 299 2.33 -4.25 13.70
N ASP A 300 3.19 -3.33 13.28
CA ASP A 300 4.41 -2.97 14.01
C ASP A 300 4.11 -2.07 15.24
N PHE A 301 3.05 -1.26 15.21
CA PHE A 301 2.65 -0.32 16.28
C PHE A 301 3.79 0.51 16.90
N GLU A 302 4.95 0.59 16.23
CA GLU A 302 6.21 1.01 16.84
C GLU A 302 6.17 2.51 17.13
N SER A 303 6.07 2.85 18.41
CA SER A 303 6.16 4.24 18.85
C SER A 303 6.37 4.32 20.37
N HIS A 304 7.31 5.18 20.81
CA HIS A 304 7.63 5.34 22.24
C HIS A 304 6.51 5.93 23.08
N ARG A 305 5.52 6.55 22.42
CA ARG A 305 4.31 7.12 23.04
C ARG A 305 3.18 6.10 23.19
N GLN A 306 3.34 4.89 22.64
CA GLN A 306 2.30 3.86 22.63
C GLN A 306 2.70 2.66 23.48
N ILE A 307 1.75 2.20 24.30
CA ILE A 307 1.82 0.91 24.98
C ILE A 307 0.77 0.01 24.36
N VAL A 308 1.20 -1.15 23.87
CA VAL A 308 0.37 -2.12 23.14
C VAL A 308 0.15 -3.35 23.99
N GLU A 309 -1.11 -3.69 24.25
CA GLU A 309 -1.51 -4.90 24.96
C GLU A 309 -2.38 -5.77 24.05
N LEU A 310 -1.81 -6.85 23.53
CA LEU A 310 -2.54 -7.89 22.79
C LEU A 310 -3.40 -8.71 23.76
N ARG A 311 -4.70 -8.80 23.49
CA ARG A 311 -5.66 -9.61 24.25
C ARG A 311 -5.84 -10.97 23.58
N GLU A 312 -6.24 -11.98 24.37
CA GLU A 312 -6.46 -13.37 23.88
C GLU A 312 -7.54 -13.47 22.79
N ASP A 313 -8.47 -12.52 22.74
CA ASP A 313 -9.57 -12.43 21.77
C ASP A 313 -9.23 -11.60 20.52
N ARG A 314 -7.93 -11.40 20.25
CA ARG A 314 -7.38 -10.60 19.13
C ARG A 314 -7.71 -9.10 19.20
N ARG A 315 -8.26 -8.61 20.32
CA ARG A 315 -8.35 -7.17 20.56
C ARG A 315 -6.97 -6.61 20.90
N VAL A 316 -6.74 -5.36 20.52
CA VAL A 316 -5.53 -4.62 20.89
C VAL A 316 -5.95 -3.46 21.78
N ALA A 317 -5.52 -3.47 23.04
CA ALA A 317 -5.66 -2.30 23.90
C ALA A 317 -4.42 -1.41 23.72
N LEU A 318 -4.64 -0.14 23.41
CA LEU A 318 -3.60 0.86 23.24
C LEU A 318 -3.74 1.94 24.30
N THR A 319 -2.61 2.31 24.91
CA THR A 319 -2.47 3.56 25.66
C THR A 319 -1.51 4.46 24.91
N VAL A 320 -2.00 5.59 24.40
CA VAL A 320 -1.24 6.59 23.63
C VAL A 320 -1.09 7.86 24.47
N ARG A 321 0.12 8.41 24.53
CA ARG A 321 0.43 9.62 25.30
C ARG A 321 0.92 10.73 24.40
N ALA A 322 0.42 11.96 24.58
CA ALA A 322 1.03 13.13 23.96
C ALA A 322 2.51 13.22 24.33
N GLN A 323 3.34 13.62 23.37
CA GLN A 323 4.76 13.76 23.61
C GLN A 323 5.03 15.23 23.93
N PRO A 324 5.62 15.55 25.09
CA PRO A 324 6.05 16.92 25.36
C PRO A 324 7.20 17.28 24.41
N SER A 325 7.44 18.57 24.22
CA SER A 325 8.68 18.99 23.57
C SER A 325 9.89 18.48 24.37
N PRO A 326 10.94 17.96 23.70
CA PRO A 326 12.11 17.42 24.36
C PRO A 326 12.81 18.52 25.19
N SER A 327 13.21 18.19 26.41
CA SER A 327 13.89 19.13 27.32
C SER A 327 15.33 19.42 26.91
N ALA A 328 15.94 18.51 26.16
CA ALA A 328 17.27 18.64 25.59
C ALA A 328 17.28 18.01 24.20
N ALA A 329 18.18 18.49 23.34
CA ALA A 329 18.35 17.93 22.01
C ALA A 329 19.83 17.86 21.65
N ASN A 330 20.18 16.87 20.84
CA ASN A 330 21.53 16.71 20.31
C ASN A 330 21.89 17.84 19.32
N ALA A 331 23.17 17.91 18.97
CA ALA A 331 23.59 18.72 17.83
C ALA A 331 23.03 18.15 16.52
N LEU A 332 22.64 19.01 15.59
CA LEU A 332 22.24 18.62 14.25
C LEU A 332 23.38 17.88 13.54
N GLY A 333 23.05 16.81 12.80
CA GLY A 333 24.05 15.90 12.21
C GLY A 333 24.50 14.78 13.15
N SER A 334 24.09 14.78 14.43
CA SER A 334 24.38 13.68 15.35
C SER A 334 23.41 12.52 15.14
N ALA A 335 23.88 11.42 14.57
CA ALA A 335 23.05 10.22 14.34
C ALA A 335 23.70 8.96 14.94
N PRO A 336 23.52 8.70 16.25
CA PRO A 336 24.15 7.55 16.90
C PRO A 336 23.42 6.23 16.60
N GLY A 337 24.20 5.14 16.51
CA GLY A 337 23.68 3.77 16.50
C GLY A 337 22.65 3.51 15.40
N ALA A 338 21.52 2.93 15.77
CA ALA A 338 20.45 2.57 14.84
C ALA A 338 19.78 3.78 14.17
N ALA A 339 19.86 4.98 14.75
CA ALA A 339 19.27 6.19 14.16
C ALA A 339 19.93 6.57 12.83
N ALA A 340 21.20 6.22 12.61
CA ALA A 340 21.93 6.54 11.38
C ALA A 340 21.28 5.93 10.12
N ALA A 341 20.60 4.78 10.24
CA ALA A 341 19.90 4.16 9.12
C ALA A 341 18.77 5.05 8.57
N PHE A 342 18.19 5.90 9.41
CA PHE A 342 17.12 6.84 9.05
C PHE A 342 17.63 8.15 8.45
N LEU A 343 18.88 8.18 7.97
CA LEU A 343 19.42 9.20 7.09
C LEU A 343 19.41 8.79 5.62
N ALA A 344 19.21 7.49 5.34
CA ALA A 344 19.28 6.96 3.99
C ALA A 344 18.25 7.62 3.07
N SER A 345 18.60 7.74 1.80
CA SER A 345 17.70 8.20 0.75
C SER A 345 16.91 7.03 0.15
N SER A 346 15.84 7.38 -0.54
CA SER A 346 15.00 6.45 -1.28
C SER A 346 14.45 7.16 -2.51
N PRO A 347 13.87 6.40 -3.47
CA PRO A 347 13.27 7.00 -4.63
C PRO A 347 12.18 8.04 -4.36
N ALA A 348 11.44 7.91 -3.26
CA ALA A 348 10.39 8.86 -2.89
C ALA A 348 10.90 10.07 -2.09
N LEU A 349 12.10 9.98 -1.51
CA LEU A 349 12.67 11.03 -0.64
C LEU A 349 13.71 11.90 -1.35
N GLN A 350 14.52 11.33 -2.25
CA GLN A 350 15.47 12.08 -3.07
C GLN A 350 16.39 13.02 -2.26
N VAL A 351 16.90 12.54 -1.12
CA VAL A 351 17.60 13.34 -0.09
C VAL A 351 18.83 14.07 -0.64
N GLU A 352 19.59 13.41 -1.52
CA GLU A 352 20.83 13.97 -2.11
C GLU A 352 20.55 14.98 -3.23
N HIS A 353 19.29 15.18 -3.63
CA HIS A 353 18.99 16.10 -4.72
C HIS A 353 19.39 17.54 -4.36
N PRO A 354 20.12 18.27 -5.23
CA PRO A 354 20.64 19.59 -4.89
C PRO A 354 19.58 20.60 -4.43
N ALA A 355 18.36 20.53 -5.00
CA ALA A 355 17.26 21.41 -4.61
C ALA A 355 16.75 21.12 -3.18
N ILE A 356 16.63 19.84 -2.80
CA ILE A 356 16.23 19.43 -1.44
C ILE A 356 17.29 19.88 -0.44
N ALA A 357 18.56 19.58 -0.71
CA ALA A 357 19.66 19.96 0.18
C ALA A 357 19.82 21.49 0.31
N ALA A 358 19.66 22.24 -0.80
CA ALA A 358 19.72 23.70 -0.78
C ALA A 358 18.55 24.30 0.03
N GLN A 359 17.32 23.81 -0.19
CA GLN A 359 16.15 24.29 0.54
C GLN A 359 16.28 23.98 2.04
N ALA A 360 16.69 22.77 2.40
CA ALA A 360 16.84 22.37 3.80
C ALA A 360 17.86 23.24 4.52
N ARG A 361 19.03 23.50 3.90
CA ARG A 361 20.04 24.44 4.45
C ARG A 361 19.51 25.87 4.56
N ALA A 362 18.72 26.34 3.60
CA ALA A 362 18.13 27.68 3.65
C ALA A 362 17.13 27.85 4.80
N ILE A 363 16.34 26.81 5.11
CA ILE A 363 15.38 26.82 6.22
C ILE A 363 16.11 26.77 7.57
N VAL A 364 17.09 25.89 7.70
CA VAL A 364 17.82 25.66 8.96
C VAL A 364 18.82 26.78 9.27
N GLY A 365 19.43 27.38 8.24
CA GLY A 365 20.41 28.46 8.41
C GLY A 365 21.61 28.02 9.25
N SER A 366 21.89 28.75 10.34
CA SER A 366 22.99 28.46 11.27
C SER A 366 22.56 27.69 12.52
N GLU A 367 21.34 27.16 12.55
CA GLU A 367 20.86 26.38 13.69
C GLU A 367 21.67 25.09 13.86
N THR A 368 22.04 24.80 15.10
CA THR A 368 22.84 23.62 15.47
C THR A 368 22.11 22.68 16.41
N ASN A 369 20.99 23.09 16.99
CA ASN A 369 20.12 22.26 17.80
C ASN A 369 19.17 21.44 16.91
N SER A 370 19.23 20.11 17.02
CA SER A 370 18.46 19.21 16.13
C SER A 370 16.94 19.40 16.26
N TRP A 371 16.43 19.72 17.44
CA TRP A 371 14.99 19.95 17.65
C TRP A 371 14.53 21.31 17.12
N ALA A 372 15.32 22.36 17.33
CA ALA A 372 15.02 23.67 16.74
C ALA A 372 15.02 23.60 15.20
N ALA A 373 15.98 22.89 14.60
CA ALA A 373 16.01 22.63 13.18
C ALA A 373 14.77 21.84 12.69
N ALA A 374 14.37 20.78 13.40
CA ALA A 374 13.18 20.01 13.09
C ALA A 374 11.91 20.88 13.09
N ARG A 375 11.75 21.74 14.10
CA ARG A 375 10.62 22.68 14.17
C ARG A 375 10.62 23.71 13.05
N ALA A 376 11.78 24.27 12.71
CA ALA A 376 11.91 25.21 11.61
C ALA A 376 11.49 24.58 10.26
N LEU A 377 11.90 23.33 10.04
CA LEU A 377 11.48 22.54 8.87
C LEU A 377 9.98 22.29 8.87
N ALA A 378 9.41 21.84 9.98
CA ALA A 378 7.98 21.53 10.11
C ALA A 378 7.11 22.78 9.87
N ASP A 379 7.47 23.88 10.52
CA ASP A 379 6.79 25.17 10.37
C ASP A 379 6.88 25.71 8.93
N TRP A 380 8.02 25.49 8.26
CA TRP A 380 8.17 25.88 6.87
C TRP A 380 7.29 25.01 5.96
N VAL A 381 7.30 23.68 6.12
CA VAL A 381 6.47 22.77 5.31
C VAL A 381 4.99 23.10 5.47
N TYR A 382 4.51 23.28 6.71
CA TYR A 382 3.12 23.65 7.01
C TYR A 382 2.67 24.94 6.30
N ARG A 383 3.56 25.93 6.19
CA ARG A 383 3.26 27.21 5.53
C ARG A 383 3.46 27.19 4.02
N ALA A 384 4.43 26.41 3.55
CA ALA A 384 4.85 26.40 2.17
C ALA A 384 4.00 25.46 1.30
N VAL A 385 3.43 24.39 1.86
CA VAL A 385 2.66 23.40 1.11
C VAL A 385 1.17 23.65 1.29
N GLU A 386 0.45 23.87 0.19
CA GLU A 386 -1.00 23.98 0.17
C GLU A 386 -1.64 22.60 0.31
N LYS A 387 -2.60 22.48 1.23
CA LYS A 387 -3.33 21.23 1.49
C LYS A 387 -4.31 20.96 0.35
N LYS A 388 -3.94 20.05 -0.54
CA LYS A 388 -4.77 19.59 -1.65
C LYS A 388 -4.64 18.07 -1.78
N THR A 389 -5.76 17.42 -2.08
CA THR A 389 -5.73 15.99 -2.41
C THR A 389 -5.04 15.80 -3.76
N THR A 390 -3.98 15.01 -3.75
CA THR A 390 -3.19 14.71 -4.94
C THR A 390 -3.18 13.20 -5.15
N VAL A 391 -3.33 12.77 -6.40
CA VAL A 391 -3.06 11.39 -6.77
C VAL A 391 -1.76 11.39 -7.56
N SER A 392 -0.69 10.97 -6.90
CA SER A 392 0.66 10.97 -7.44
C SER A 392 1.45 9.78 -6.92
N TRP A 393 2.58 9.50 -7.56
CA TRP A 393 3.56 8.62 -6.98
C TRP A 393 4.45 9.44 -6.03
N PRO A 394 4.73 8.98 -4.79
CA PRO A 394 5.44 9.81 -3.82
C PRO A 394 6.79 10.32 -4.31
N SER A 395 7.01 11.62 -4.21
CA SER A 395 8.24 12.30 -4.65
C SER A 395 8.40 13.62 -3.90
N ALA A 396 9.30 13.64 -2.92
CA ALA A 396 9.58 14.85 -2.14
C ALA A 396 10.03 16.02 -3.03
N LEU A 397 10.73 15.73 -4.14
CA LEU A 397 11.13 16.77 -5.10
C LEU A 397 9.95 17.39 -5.82
N ASP A 398 8.94 16.60 -6.23
CA ASP A 398 7.75 17.15 -6.88
C ASP A 398 6.95 18.04 -5.92
N VAL A 399 6.85 17.65 -4.64
CA VAL A 399 6.22 18.47 -3.60
C VAL A 399 7.05 19.74 -3.36
N LEU A 400 8.39 19.63 -3.42
CA LEU A 400 9.26 20.78 -3.30
C LEU A 400 9.02 21.79 -4.44
N GLU A 401 8.74 21.36 -5.66
CA GLU A 401 8.52 22.28 -6.77
C GLU A 401 7.10 22.83 -6.81
N ARG A 402 6.09 21.97 -6.58
CA ARG A 402 4.68 22.33 -6.74
C ARG A 402 4.06 22.99 -5.53
N ARG A 403 4.57 22.72 -4.33
CA ARG A 403 4.05 23.28 -3.07
C ARG A 403 2.58 22.92 -2.82
N GLU A 404 2.14 21.73 -3.23
CA GLU A 404 0.80 21.21 -2.96
C GLU A 404 0.84 19.71 -2.63
N GLY A 405 -0.10 19.26 -1.80
CA GLY A 405 -0.30 17.84 -1.47
C GLY A 405 -1.01 17.62 -0.13
N ASP A 406 -1.17 16.37 0.27
CA ASP A 406 -1.85 15.98 1.51
C ASP A 406 -0.87 15.53 2.61
N CYS A 407 -1.36 14.76 3.59
CA CYS A 407 -0.54 14.23 4.68
C CYS A 407 0.70 13.48 4.22
N ASN A 408 0.61 12.75 3.11
CA ASN A 408 1.74 12.02 2.54
C ASN A 408 2.76 13.00 1.99
N GLU A 409 2.38 13.92 1.09
CA GLU A 409 3.31 14.87 0.50
C GLU A 409 4.02 15.76 1.54
N HIS A 410 3.31 16.22 2.57
CA HIS A 410 3.90 17.00 3.66
C HIS A 410 4.94 16.17 4.43
N THR A 411 4.61 14.92 4.75
CA THR A 411 5.48 14.02 5.50
C THR A 411 6.72 13.65 4.71
N TYR A 412 6.57 13.26 3.44
CA TYR A 412 7.69 12.91 2.56
C TYR A 412 8.63 14.10 2.34
N LEU A 413 8.10 15.30 2.06
CA LEU A 413 8.92 16.51 1.92
C LEU A 413 9.66 16.84 3.23
N PHE A 414 8.97 16.77 4.36
CA PHE A 414 9.60 17.01 5.66
C PHE A 414 10.76 16.05 5.91
N VAL A 415 10.53 14.73 5.72
CA VAL A 415 11.54 13.70 5.97
C VAL A 415 12.74 13.89 5.03
N ALA A 416 12.51 14.21 3.76
CA ALA A 416 13.58 14.49 2.80
C ALA A 416 14.44 15.68 3.23
N LEU A 417 13.81 16.79 3.61
CA LEU A 417 14.51 18.00 4.08
C LEU A 417 15.28 17.73 5.39
N ALA A 418 14.68 17.01 6.33
CA ALA A 418 15.31 16.63 7.60
C ALA A 418 16.57 15.78 7.37
N ARG A 419 16.45 14.70 6.58
CA ARG A 419 17.58 13.81 6.28
C ARG A 419 18.70 14.56 5.55
N ALA A 420 18.37 15.52 4.69
CA ALA A 420 19.35 16.30 3.92
C ALA A 420 20.24 17.23 4.79
N VAL A 421 19.82 17.55 6.01
CA VAL A 421 20.62 18.30 7.01
C VAL A 421 21.17 17.39 8.11
N GLY A 422 21.13 16.07 7.93
CA GLY A 422 21.66 15.12 8.89
C GLY A 422 20.77 14.90 10.12
N LEU A 423 19.47 15.22 10.04
CA LEU A 423 18.49 14.87 11.06
C LEU A 423 17.83 13.53 10.72
N PRO A 424 18.06 12.45 11.50
CA PRO A 424 17.40 11.19 11.25
C PRO A 424 15.89 11.33 11.38
N ALA A 425 15.15 10.85 10.38
CA ALA A 425 13.71 11.00 10.33
C ALA A 425 13.05 9.74 9.74
N ARG A 426 11.88 9.35 10.26
CA ARG A 426 11.10 8.19 9.80
C ARG A 426 9.64 8.59 9.60
N ILE A 427 8.94 7.82 8.77
CA ILE A 427 7.52 8.04 8.45
C ILE A 427 6.69 7.12 9.35
N GLN A 428 5.78 7.70 10.12
CA GLN A 428 4.73 6.99 10.84
C GLN A 428 3.45 7.06 10.01
N VAL A 429 2.72 5.95 9.94
CA VAL A 429 1.38 5.92 9.33
C VAL A 429 0.42 5.20 10.25
N GLY A 430 -0.74 5.78 10.43
CA GLY A 430 -1.74 5.25 11.34
C GLY A 430 -3.00 6.07 11.32
N LEU A 431 -3.59 6.31 12.49
CA LEU A 431 -4.89 6.96 12.62
C LEU A 431 -4.79 8.27 13.38
N VAL A 432 -5.54 9.28 12.93
CA VAL A 432 -5.74 10.55 13.66
C VAL A 432 -7.22 10.80 13.84
N TYR A 433 -7.61 11.22 15.03
CA TYR A 433 -9.00 11.55 15.33
C TYR A 433 -9.39 12.92 14.76
N SER A 434 -10.53 12.98 14.08
CA SER A 434 -11.09 14.22 13.54
C SER A 434 -12.60 14.28 13.73
N GLN A 435 -13.10 15.47 14.08
CA GLN A 435 -14.53 15.77 14.21
C GLN A 435 -15.11 16.40 12.91
N ARG A 436 -14.38 16.33 11.79
CA ARG A 436 -14.75 17.03 10.55
C ARG A 436 -16.09 16.58 9.97
N ASP A 437 -16.33 15.26 9.92
CA ASP A 437 -17.46 14.70 9.15
C ASP A 437 -18.60 14.17 10.03
N SER A 438 -18.42 14.11 11.36
CA SER A 438 -19.47 13.69 12.28
C SER A 438 -19.33 14.34 13.66
N ALA A 439 -20.46 14.60 14.32
CA ALA A 439 -20.48 15.16 15.68
C ALA A 439 -19.81 14.24 16.72
N SER A 440 -19.80 12.92 16.46
CA SER A 440 -19.11 11.92 17.29
C SER A 440 -17.63 11.76 16.95
N GLY A 441 -17.16 12.35 15.85
CA GLY A 441 -15.83 12.16 15.28
C GLY A 441 -15.54 10.76 14.75
N SER A 442 -14.49 10.66 13.96
CA SER A 442 -13.97 9.42 13.37
C SER A 442 -12.44 9.46 13.36
N PHE A 443 -11.81 8.30 13.29
CA PHE A 443 -10.39 8.20 13.01
C PHE A 443 -10.16 8.13 11.49
N TYR A 444 -9.10 8.76 11.00
CA TYR A 444 -8.73 8.75 9.59
C TYR A 444 -7.28 8.32 9.45
N TYR A 445 -6.99 7.61 8.36
CA TYR A 445 -5.61 7.30 8.02
C TYR A 445 -4.81 8.58 7.79
N HIS A 446 -3.63 8.63 8.37
CA HIS A 446 -2.76 9.80 8.34
C HIS A 446 -1.29 9.38 8.35
N ALA A 447 -0.45 10.17 7.71
CA ALA A 447 1.00 10.01 7.74
C ALA A 447 1.63 11.24 8.40
N TRP A 448 2.61 11.01 9.28
CA TRP A 448 3.37 12.06 9.96
C TRP A 448 4.82 11.63 10.21
N PRO A 449 5.76 12.57 10.35
CA PRO A 449 7.15 12.25 10.63
C PRO A 449 7.45 12.04 12.12
N ALA A 450 8.47 11.22 12.39
CA ALA A 450 9.21 11.19 13.65
C ALA A 450 10.68 11.52 13.40
N VAL A 451 11.31 12.30 14.27
CA VAL A 451 12.73 12.70 14.17
C VAL A 451 13.51 12.28 15.39
N TYR A 452 14.78 11.91 15.20
CA TYR A 452 15.67 11.59 16.32
C TYR A 452 16.47 12.83 16.74
N VAL A 453 16.23 13.31 17.96
CA VAL A 453 16.90 14.48 18.53
C VAL A 453 17.65 14.17 19.82
N GLY A 454 17.98 12.89 20.05
CA GLY A 454 18.41 12.34 21.35
C GLY A 454 17.39 11.35 21.90
N GLU A 455 16.14 11.54 21.49
CA GLU A 455 15.03 10.61 21.54
C GLU A 455 14.22 10.75 20.25
N TRP A 456 13.37 9.78 19.93
CA TRP A 456 12.43 9.91 18.82
C TRP A 456 11.26 10.80 19.23
N VAL A 457 11.06 11.89 18.50
CA VAL A 457 9.97 12.85 18.71
C VAL A 457 9.09 12.91 17.48
N GLU A 458 7.79 12.71 17.67
CA GLU A 458 6.78 12.79 16.61
C GLU A 458 6.17 14.20 16.53
N LEU A 459 6.06 14.72 15.32
CA LEU A 459 5.50 16.05 15.00
C LEU A 459 4.65 15.96 13.73
N ASP A 460 3.81 16.95 13.47
CA ASP A 460 2.93 16.92 12.29
C ASP A 460 2.99 18.23 11.48
N PRO A 461 3.69 18.25 10.33
CA PRO A 461 3.76 19.42 9.47
C PRO A 461 2.50 19.63 8.63
N THR A 462 1.59 18.65 8.53
CA THR A 462 0.29 18.80 7.88
C THR A 462 -0.69 19.52 8.79
N LEU A 463 -0.74 19.15 10.07
CA LEU A 463 -1.61 19.77 11.06
C LEU A 463 -0.99 20.98 11.75
N GLY A 464 0.30 21.24 11.53
CA GLY A 464 1.03 22.35 12.14
C GLY A 464 1.29 22.14 13.62
N GLN A 465 1.38 20.87 14.04
CA GLN A 465 1.61 20.50 15.43
C GLN A 465 3.11 20.37 15.69
N PRO A 466 3.67 21.16 16.64
CA PRO A 466 5.09 21.07 16.97
C PRO A 466 5.46 19.73 17.63
N THR A 467 4.49 19.06 18.25
CA THR A 467 4.55 17.70 18.76
C THR A 467 3.15 17.10 18.67
N VAL A 468 3.02 15.82 18.35
CA VAL A 468 1.69 15.19 18.16
C VAL A 468 0.95 14.93 19.49
N ASP A 469 -0.36 15.16 19.45
CA ASP A 469 -1.31 14.84 20.54
C ASP A 469 -1.59 13.33 20.66
N ALA A 470 -2.27 12.92 21.73
CA ALA A 470 -2.54 11.50 21.99
C ALA A 470 -3.52 10.85 20.99
N THR A 471 -4.12 11.61 20.07
CA THR A 471 -5.02 11.07 19.05
C THR A 471 -4.32 10.49 17.83
N HIS A 472 -3.00 10.71 17.71
CA HIS A 472 -2.15 10.08 16.71
C HIS A 472 -1.77 8.66 17.14
N ILE A 473 -2.40 7.67 16.52
CA ILE A 473 -2.19 6.25 16.76
C ILE A 473 -1.35 5.67 15.61
N SER A 474 -0.06 5.40 15.82
CA SER A 474 0.79 4.72 14.84
C SER A 474 0.38 3.25 14.68
N LEU A 475 0.25 2.81 13.43
CA LEU A 475 -0.05 1.42 13.06
C LEU A 475 1.15 0.75 12.39
N VAL A 476 1.82 1.46 11.48
CA VAL A 476 3.00 0.99 10.75
C VAL A 476 4.01 2.12 10.59
N GLN A 477 5.26 1.73 10.37
CA GLN A 477 6.35 2.65 10.10
C GLN A 477 6.97 2.33 8.74
N GLY A 478 7.17 3.37 7.93
CA GLY A 478 7.94 3.25 6.69
C GLY A 478 7.32 3.95 5.50
N GLU A 479 7.94 3.71 4.35
CA GLU A 479 7.54 4.28 3.07
C GLU A 479 6.42 3.45 2.41
N VAL A 480 6.12 3.73 1.14
CA VAL A 480 4.96 3.22 0.40
C VAL A 480 4.71 1.72 0.57
N SER A 481 5.76 0.89 0.53
CA SER A 481 5.64 -0.57 0.71
C SER A 481 5.04 -0.97 2.05
N GLU A 482 5.37 -0.25 3.12
CA GLU A 482 4.84 -0.47 4.46
C GLU A 482 3.42 0.10 4.57
N GLN A 483 3.16 1.25 3.95
CA GLN A 483 1.83 1.85 3.91
C GLN A 483 0.80 0.95 3.23
N LEU A 484 1.18 0.22 2.17
CA LEU A 484 0.29 -0.71 1.47
C LEU A 484 -0.23 -1.84 2.37
N LYS A 485 0.48 -2.18 3.46
CA LYS A 485 0.02 -3.18 4.44
C LYS A 485 -1.24 -2.75 5.17
N LEU A 486 -1.52 -1.44 5.22
CA LEU A 486 -2.73 -0.89 5.82
C LEU A 486 -3.96 -1.11 4.95
N LEU A 487 -3.81 -1.43 3.65
CA LEU A 487 -4.95 -1.69 2.77
C LEU A 487 -5.84 -2.82 3.28
N GLY A 488 -5.24 -3.84 3.91
CA GLY A 488 -5.97 -4.94 4.55
C GLY A 488 -6.75 -4.54 5.81
N LEU A 489 -6.49 -3.36 6.38
CA LEU A 489 -7.19 -2.87 7.58
C LEU A 489 -8.41 -2.01 7.23
N ILE A 490 -8.46 -1.45 6.02
CA ILE A 490 -9.52 -0.53 5.58
C ILE A 490 -10.88 -1.22 5.62
N GLY A 491 -11.85 -0.58 6.25
CA GLY A 491 -13.21 -1.12 6.42
C GLY A 491 -13.30 -2.30 7.39
N GLN A 492 -12.19 -2.74 7.98
CA GLN A 492 -12.14 -3.89 8.88
C GLN A 492 -11.78 -3.53 10.32
N ILE A 493 -11.09 -2.40 10.55
CA ILE A 493 -10.71 -1.94 11.89
C ILE A 493 -11.82 -1.08 12.51
N ASN A 494 -12.03 -1.24 13.82
CA ASN A 494 -12.93 -0.41 14.62
C ASN A 494 -12.19 0.07 15.87
N VAL A 495 -12.47 1.32 16.29
CA VAL A 495 -11.86 1.94 17.47
C VAL A 495 -12.93 2.18 18.54
N ALA A 496 -12.62 1.86 19.79
CA ALA A 496 -13.43 2.25 20.95
C ALA A 496 -12.59 3.08 21.92
N VAL A 497 -13.01 4.32 22.19
CA VAL A 497 -12.39 5.18 23.20
C VAL A 497 -12.82 4.73 24.58
N VAL A 498 -11.85 4.33 25.39
CA VAL A 498 -12.05 3.86 26.77
C VAL A 498 -11.84 5.01 27.76
N GLU A 499 -10.82 5.83 27.54
CA GLU A 499 -10.42 6.92 28.44
C GLU A 499 -9.70 8.03 27.66
N GLU A 500 -9.95 9.29 28.01
CA GLU A 500 -9.22 10.47 27.51
C GLU A 500 -8.86 11.42 28.68
N HIS A 501 -7.68 12.06 28.62
CA HIS A 501 -7.26 13.15 29.52
C HIS A 501 -6.49 14.23 28.79
#